data_AF-A0A2P8VTM4-F1
#
_entry.id   AF-A0A2P8VTM4-F1
#
_cell.length_a   1.000
_cell.length_b   1.000
_cell.length_c   1.000
_cell.angle_alpha   90.00
_cell.angle_beta   90.00
_cell.angle_gamma   90.00
#
_symmetry.space_group_name_H-M   'P 1'
#
loop_
_entity.id
_entity.type
_entity.pdbx_description
1 polymer ?
#
loop_
_entity_poly.entity_id
_entity_poly.type
_entity_poly.pdbx_seq_one_letter_code
_entity_poly.pdbx_strand_id
1 'polypeptide(L)'
;MHRPIYLDCHATTPVDPRVVEAMVPFFTEHFGNPSSITHAYGWEAEAAVKKARQTLATAINATPEEIIFTSGATEANNLAIKGVAEAYFGQGQHMITVQTEHSAVLDPCQYLESLGFTVTYLPVQPDGLISLNALEKAFRDDTVLVSVMAANNEIGVLQPLAEIGARCRDRQVFFHSDAAQA
;
A
#
# COMPACT_ATOMS: atom_id res chain seq x y z
N MET A 1 -20.71 1.61 -34.45
CA MET A 1 -20.51 2.60 -33.36
C MET A 1 -19.02 2.67 -33.06
N HIS A 2 -18.46 3.88 -32.96
CA HIS A 2 -17.07 4.05 -32.52
C HIS A 2 -17.07 4.06 -30.99
N ARG A 3 -16.20 3.26 -30.35
CA ARG A 3 -16.02 3.29 -28.90
C ARG A 3 -15.26 4.57 -28.53
N PRO A 4 -15.55 5.21 -27.39
CA PRO A 4 -14.80 6.38 -26.94
C PRO A 4 -13.33 6.00 -26.65
N ILE A 5 -12.43 6.97 -26.84
CA ILE A 5 -11.04 6.86 -26.39
C ILE A 5 -11.02 6.86 -24.86
N TYR A 6 -10.29 5.94 -24.24
CA TYR A 6 -10.16 5.83 -22.79
C TYR A 6 -8.91 6.57 -22.31
N LEU A 7 -9.10 7.65 -21.54
CA LEU A 7 -8.03 8.49 -20.98
C LEU A 7 -8.18 8.64 -19.46
N ASP A 8 -8.51 7.54 -18.79
CA ASP A 8 -8.83 7.49 -17.35
C ASP A 8 -8.09 6.34 -16.63
N CYS A 9 -6.86 6.05 -17.06
CA CYS A 9 -6.10 4.90 -16.58
C CYS A 9 -5.69 4.98 -15.10
N HIS A 10 -5.70 6.17 -14.50
CA HIS A 10 -5.47 6.32 -13.06
C HIS A 10 -6.65 5.84 -12.22
N ALA A 11 -7.87 5.78 -12.78
CA ALA A 11 -9.03 5.20 -12.12
C ALA A 11 -9.01 3.67 -12.19
N THR A 12 -8.75 3.11 -13.38
CA THR A 12 -8.51 1.67 -13.56
C THR A 12 -7.89 1.39 -14.94
N THR A 13 -7.30 0.22 -15.11
CA THR A 13 -6.68 -0.20 -16.39
C THR A 13 -7.38 -1.43 -16.97
N PRO A 14 -7.52 -1.53 -18.31
CA PRO A 14 -7.93 -2.78 -18.93
C PRO A 14 -6.92 -3.88 -18.60
N VAL A 15 -7.42 -5.06 -18.23
CA VAL A 15 -6.57 -6.22 -17.93
C VAL A 15 -5.82 -6.65 -19.19
N ASP A 16 -4.51 -6.81 -19.09
CA ASP A 16 -3.69 -7.32 -20.20
C ASP A 16 -4.20 -8.72 -20.63
N PRO A 17 -4.39 -9.01 -21.93
CA PRO A 17 -4.86 -10.30 -22.40
C PRO A 17 -4.07 -11.50 -21.85
N ARG A 18 -2.75 -11.34 -21.63
CA ARG A 18 -1.87 -12.37 -21.06
C ARG A 18 -2.21 -12.66 -19.60
N VAL A 19 -2.66 -11.65 -18.86
CA VAL A 19 -3.14 -11.82 -17.47
C VAL A 19 -4.47 -12.58 -17.47
N VAL A 20 -5.40 -12.23 -18.36
CA VAL A 20 -6.67 -12.98 -18.49
C VAL A 20 -6.40 -14.45 -18.84
N GLU A 21 -5.55 -14.71 -19.83
CA GLU A 21 -5.18 -16.07 -20.23
C GLU A 21 -4.55 -16.87 -19.07
N ALA A 22 -3.69 -16.25 -18.26
CA ALA A 22 -3.12 -16.87 -17.08
C ALA A 22 -4.14 -17.15 -15.96
N MET A 23 -5.21 -16.35 -15.86
CA MET A 23 -6.24 -16.47 -14.83
C MET A 23 -7.30 -17.52 -15.16
N VAL A 24 -7.73 -17.61 -16.43
CA VAL A 24 -8.87 -18.45 -16.87
C VAL A 24 -8.81 -19.90 -16.36
N PRO A 25 -7.66 -20.62 -16.42
CA PRO A 25 -7.58 -22.00 -15.95
C PRO A 25 -7.96 -22.18 -14.48
N PHE A 26 -7.78 -21.17 -13.62
CA PHE A 26 -8.11 -21.24 -12.19
C PHE A 26 -9.61 -21.11 -11.90
N PHE A 27 -10.42 -20.77 -12.91
CA PHE A 27 -11.89 -20.77 -12.80
C PHE A 27 -12.52 -22.09 -13.24
N THR A 28 -11.78 -22.98 -13.92
CA THR A 28 -12.33 -24.20 -14.54
C THR A 28 -11.53 -25.45 -14.19
N GLU A 29 -10.23 -25.46 -14.46
CA GLU A 29 -9.37 -26.66 -14.40
C GLU A 29 -8.60 -26.74 -13.07
N HIS A 30 -8.02 -25.63 -12.62
CA HIS A 30 -7.22 -25.51 -11.39
C HIS A 30 -7.99 -24.79 -10.27
N PHE A 31 -9.22 -25.22 -10.01
CA PHE A 31 -10.17 -24.57 -9.09
C PHE A 31 -9.96 -24.90 -7.60
N GLY A 32 -8.90 -25.63 -7.26
CA GLY A 32 -8.68 -26.13 -5.90
C GLY A 32 -8.49 -25.01 -4.88
N ASN A 33 -8.83 -25.31 -3.61
CA ASN A 33 -8.55 -24.41 -2.51
C ASN A 33 -7.07 -24.57 -2.09
N PRO A 34 -6.23 -23.51 -2.12
CA PRO A 34 -4.80 -23.60 -1.78
C PRO A 34 -4.53 -24.02 -0.33
N SER A 35 -5.53 -23.95 0.56
CA SER A 35 -5.42 -24.44 1.94
C SER A 35 -5.65 -25.96 2.07
N SER A 36 -6.00 -26.64 0.97
CA SER A 36 -6.25 -28.09 0.99
C SER A 36 -4.96 -28.87 0.77
N ILE A 37 -4.40 -29.41 1.85
CA ILE A 37 -3.05 -30.03 1.82
C ILE A 37 -3.04 -31.54 1.51
N THR A 38 -4.19 -32.16 1.26
CA THR A 38 -4.32 -33.62 1.18
C THR A 38 -4.50 -34.17 -0.24
N HIS A 39 -4.67 -33.32 -1.25
CA HIS A 39 -4.97 -33.75 -2.61
C HIS A 39 -4.38 -32.81 -3.67
N ALA A 40 -4.20 -33.36 -4.89
CA ALA A 40 -3.57 -32.67 -6.01
C ALA A 40 -4.17 -31.28 -6.32
N TYR A 41 -5.50 -31.14 -6.31
CA TYR A 41 -6.13 -29.85 -6.60
C TYR A 41 -5.68 -28.72 -5.67
N GLY A 42 -5.44 -29.01 -4.38
CA GLY A 42 -4.99 -28.00 -3.42
C GLY A 42 -3.50 -27.71 -3.55
N TRP A 43 -2.68 -28.74 -3.83
CA TRP A 43 -1.24 -28.56 -4.10
C TRP A 43 -0.99 -27.73 -5.37
N GLU A 44 -1.77 -27.95 -6.43
CA GLU A 44 -1.71 -27.15 -7.66
C GLU A 44 -2.05 -25.67 -7.39
N ALA A 45 -3.14 -25.41 -6.67
CA ALA A 45 -3.55 -24.06 -6.30
C ALA A 45 -2.52 -23.37 -5.38
N GLU A 46 -2.00 -24.08 -4.37
CA GLU A 46 -0.95 -23.58 -3.48
C GLU A 46 0.32 -23.21 -4.26
N ALA A 47 0.75 -24.06 -5.19
CA ALA A 47 1.91 -23.81 -6.04
C ALA A 47 1.72 -22.56 -6.90
N ALA A 48 0.52 -22.35 -7.45
CA ALA A 48 0.19 -21.14 -8.20
C ALA A 48 0.25 -19.87 -7.35
N VAL A 49 -0.32 -19.90 -6.14
CA VAL A 49 -0.25 -18.77 -5.19
C VAL A 49 1.20 -18.48 -4.78
N LYS A 50 2.01 -19.51 -4.50
CA LYS A 50 3.44 -19.34 -4.20
C LYS A 50 4.21 -18.72 -5.37
N LYS A 51 3.95 -19.17 -6.59
CA LYS A 51 4.55 -18.59 -7.79
C LYS A 51 4.17 -17.11 -7.97
N ALA A 52 2.89 -16.77 -7.80
CA ALA A 52 2.43 -15.38 -7.88
C ALA A 52 3.11 -14.51 -6.81
N ARG A 53 3.20 -15.01 -5.58
CA ARG A 53 3.89 -14.34 -4.46
C ARG A 53 5.36 -14.07 -4.77
N GLN A 54 6.07 -15.06 -5.29
CA GLN A 54 7.47 -14.92 -5.69
C GLN A 54 7.64 -13.87 -6.80
N THR A 55 6.76 -13.88 -7.81
CA THR A 55 6.79 -12.89 -8.89
C THR A 55 6.64 -11.46 -8.36
N LEU A 56 5.66 -11.24 -7.47
CA LEU A 56 5.42 -9.93 -6.85
C LEU A 56 6.61 -9.49 -5.99
N ALA A 57 7.11 -10.37 -5.11
CA ALA A 57 8.27 -10.11 -4.27
C ALA A 57 9.49 -9.70 -5.11
N THR A 58 9.76 -10.43 -6.18
CA THR A 58 10.88 -10.14 -7.09
C THR A 58 10.72 -8.78 -7.77
N ALA A 59 9.50 -8.43 -8.19
CA ALA A 59 9.22 -7.17 -8.88
C ALA A 59 9.51 -5.93 -8.01
N ILE A 60 9.35 -6.04 -6.69
CA ILE A 60 9.59 -4.94 -5.74
C ILE A 60 10.83 -5.14 -4.86
N ASN A 61 11.68 -6.13 -5.19
CA ASN A 61 12.89 -6.48 -4.43
C ASN A 61 12.61 -6.80 -2.93
N ALA A 62 11.54 -7.55 -2.67
CA ALA A 62 11.18 -8.09 -1.37
C ALA A 62 11.38 -9.61 -1.33
N THR A 63 11.17 -10.21 -0.16
CA THR A 63 11.05 -11.66 0.04
C THR A 63 9.58 -12.11 -0.07
N PRO A 64 9.30 -13.36 -0.48
CA PRO A 64 7.93 -13.86 -0.55
C PRO A 64 7.18 -13.75 0.78
N GLU A 65 7.87 -13.94 1.90
CA GLU A 65 7.30 -13.89 3.26
C GLU A 65 6.78 -12.49 3.63
N GLU A 66 7.30 -11.44 2.99
CA GLU A 66 6.87 -10.04 3.20
C GLU A 66 5.63 -9.67 2.37
N ILE A 67 5.21 -10.51 1.41
CA ILE A 67 4.03 -10.26 0.58
C ILE A 67 2.80 -10.82 1.27
N ILE A 68 1.84 -9.96 1.60
CA ILE A 68 0.50 -10.34 2.06
C ILE A 68 -0.50 -10.01 0.95
N PHE A 69 -1.32 -11.00 0.57
CA PHE A 69 -2.41 -10.76 -0.38
C PHE A 69 -3.60 -10.15 0.35
N THR A 70 -4.12 -9.05 -0.19
CA THR A 70 -5.36 -8.40 0.24
C THR A 70 -6.32 -8.33 -0.95
N SER A 71 -7.55 -7.87 -0.73
CA SER A 71 -8.53 -7.60 -1.79
C SER A 71 -8.19 -6.37 -2.65
N GLY A 72 -7.25 -5.53 -2.22
CA GLY A 72 -6.79 -4.36 -2.96
C GLY A 72 -6.05 -3.35 -2.09
N ALA A 73 -5.63 -2.24 -2.70
CA ALA A 73 -4.86 -1.18 -2.04
C ALA A 73 -5.62 -0.55 -0.85
N THR A 74 -6.96 -0.42 -0.94
CA THR A 74 -7.76 0.10 0.17
C THR A 74 -7.64 -0.75 1.43
N GLU A 75 -7.70 -2.08 1.29
CA GLU A 75 -7.49 -3.01 2.41
C GLU A 75 -6.04 -3.00 2.88
N ALA A 76 -5.07 -2.95 1.96
CA ALA A 76 -3.65 -2.90 2.30
C ALA A 76 -3.29 -1.66 3.12
N ASN A 77 -3.75 -0.47 2.72
CA ASN A 77 -3.57 0.78 3.46
C ASN A 77 -4.20 0.69 4.85
N ASN A 78 -5.44 0.17 4.94
CA ASN A 78 -6.11 -0.01 6.23
C ASN A 78 -5.34 -0.97 7.14
N LEU A 79 -4.88 -2.10 6.60
CA LEU A 79 -4.12 -3.10 7.33
C LEU A 79 -2.80 -2.52 7.85
N ALA A 80 -2.05 -1.81 7.02
CA ALA A 80 -0.79 -1.20 7.42
C ALA A 80 -0.97 -0.11 8.49
N ILE A 81 -1.89 0.83 8.26
CA ILE A 81 -2.10 2.00 9.12
C ILE A 81 -2.70 1.58 10.47
N LYS A 82 -3.82 0.84 10.44
CA LYS A 82 -4.49 0.40 11.67
C LYS A 82 -3.67 -0.68 12.39
N GLY A 83 -3.04 -1.59 11.64
CA GLY A 83 -2.21 -2.64 12.22
C GLY A 83 -1.01 -2.10 13.00
N VAL A 84 -0.30 -1.10 12.45
CA VAL A 84 0.79 -0.42 13.19
C VAL A 84 0.23 0.34 14.40
N ALA A 85 -0.86 1.09 14.22
CA ALA A 85 -1.47 1.83 15.32
C ALA A 85 -1.89 0.91 16.49
N GLU A 86 -2.57 -0.19 16.20
CA GLU A 86 -3.03 -1.15 17.23
C GLU A 86 -1.86 -1.89 17.90
N ALA A 87 -0.88 -2.38 17.12
CA ALA A 87 0.24 -3.13 17.66
C ALA A 87 1.20 -2.27 18.51
N TYR A 88 1.30 -0.97 18.21
CA TYR A 88 2.24 -0.04 18.85
C TYR A 88 1.55 1.02 19.71
N PHE A 89 0.26 0.86 20.02
CA PHE A 89 -0.55 1.81 20.81
C PHE A 89 0.10 2.22 22.14
N GLY A 90 0.80 1.30 22.80
CA GLY A 90 1.50 1.58 24.07
C GLY A 90 2.86 2.28 23.93
N GLN A 91 3.42 2.36 22.73
CA GLN A 91 4.72 2.98 22.45
C GLN A 91 4.59 4.43 21.98
N GLY A 92 3.50 4.74 21.25
CA GLY A 92 3.21 6.09 20.82
C GLY A 92 1.86 6.19 20.13
N GLN A 93 1.34 7.41 20.07
CA GLN A 93 0.00 7.69 19.56
C GLN A 93 0.02 8.82 18.53
N HIS A 94 1.18 9.07 17.91
CA HIS A 94 1.33 10.09 16.88
C HIS A 94 1.67 9.48 15.51
N MET A 95 1.03 10.00 14.47
CA MET A 95 1.24 9.60 13.08
C MET A 95 1.41 10.82 12.20
N ILE A 96 2.16 10.68 11.11
CA ILE A 96 2.37 11.74 10.12
C ILE A 96 1.90 11.24 8.77
N THR A 97 1.09 12.03 8.09
CA THR A 97 0.61 11.75 6.73
C THR A 97 0.55 13.03 5.91
N VAL A 98 0.12 12.96 4.65
CA VAL A 98 0.03 14.11 3.73
C VAL A 98 -1.43 14.45 3.44
N GLN A 99 -1.76 15.72 3.27
CA GLN A 99 -3.12 16.17 2.95
C GLN A 99 -3.63 15.64 1.60
N THR A 100 -2.73 15.25 0.69
CA THR A 100 -3.03 14.81 -0.67
C THR A 100 -3.04 13.29 -0.82
N GLU A 101 -3.05 12.54 0.28
CA GLU A 101 -3.17 11.08 0.21
C GLU A 101 -4.56 10.65 -0.31
N HIS A 102 -4.65 9.42 -0.81
CA HIS A 102 -5.93 8.81 -1.14
C HIS A 102 -6.83 8.66 0.11
N SER A 103 -8.15 8.65 -0.06
CA SER A 103 -9.11 8.47 1.06
C SER A 103 -8.85 7.19 1.87
N ALA A 104 -8.33 6.14 1.22
CA ALA A 104 -7.94 4.91 1.88
C ALA A 104 -6.80 5.06 2.93
N VAL A 105 -6.11 6.20 2.96
CA VAL A 105 -5.13 6.59 3.99
C VAL A 105 -5.72 7.65 4.92
N LEU A 106 -6.42 8.66 4.38
CA LEU A 106 -7.00 9.74 5.18
C LEU A 106 -8.12 9.26 6.11
N ASP A 107 -9.04 8.43 5.63
CA ASP A 107 -10.17 7.91 6.40
C ASP A 107 -9.73 7.04 7.59
N PRO A 108 -8.78 6.07 7.46
CA PRO A 108 -8.30 5.34 8.63
C PRO A 108 -7.52 6.24 9.60
N CYS A 109 -6.81 7.27 9.14
CA CYS A 109 -6.20 8.27 10.02
C CYS A 109 -7.26 9.02 10.84
N GLN A 110 -8.31 9.54 10.20
CA GLN A 110 -9.42 10.20 10.89
C GLN A 110 -10.15 9.28 11.87
N TYR A 111 -10.33 8.01 11.49
CA TYR A 111 -10.86 7.00 12.40
C TYR A 111 -9.98 6.82 13.63
N LEU A 112 -8.66 6.73 13.47
CA LEU A 112 -7.72 6.58 14.60
C LEU A 112 -7.69 7.83 15.49
N GLU A 113 -7.91 9.03 14.96
CA GLU A 113 -8.08 10.24 15.77
C GLU A 113 -9.26 10.11 16.75
N SER A 114 -10.36 9.46 16.34
CA SER A 114 -11.49 9.17 17.23
C SER A 114 -11.15 8.18 18.37
N LEU A 115 -10.05 7.44 18.23
CA LEU A 115 -9.53 6.49 19.23
C LEU A 115 -8.39 7.07 20.07
N GLY A 116 -8.10 8.37 19.93
CA GLY A 116 -7.10 9.09 20.72
C GLY A 116 -5.72 9.22 20.09
N PHE A 117 -5.54 8.80 18.83
CA PHE A 117 -4.33 9.14 18.07
C PHE A 117 -4.31 10.62 17.71
N THR A 118 -3.11 11.18 17.59
CA THR A 118 -2.87 12.47 16.96
C THR A 118 -2.31 12.23 15.57
N VAL A 119 -2.89 12.83 14.53
CA VAL A 119 -2.38 12.75 13.16
C VAL A 119 -1.94 14.12 12.68
N THR A 120 -0.68 14.24 12.24
CA THR A 120 -0.17 15.42 11.56
C THR A 120 -0.35 15.26 10.06
N TYR A 121 -1.20 16.10 9.45
CA TYR A 121 -1.43 16.14 8.01
C TYR A 121 -0.56 17.24 7.36
N LEU A 122 0.58 16.84 6.80
CA LEU A 122 1.51 17.75 6.15
C LEU A 122 0.91 18.36 4.88
N PRO A 123 1.04 19.69 4.69
CA PRO A 123 0.71 20.31 3.41
C PRO A 123 1.78 19.95 2.37
N VAL A 124 1.40 20.04 1.10
CA VAL A 124 2.32 19.96 -0.03
C VAL A 124 2.74 21.35 -0.49
N GLN A 125 3.90 21.43 -1.16
CA GLN A 125 4.34 22.62 -1.86
C GLN A 125 3.55 22.80 -3.18
N PRO A 126 3.66 23.95 -3.88
CA PRO A 126 2.95 24.18 -5.14
C PRO A 126 3.23 23.17 -6.26
N ASP A 127 4.35 22.44 -6.16
CA ASP A 127 4.73 21.35 -7.07
C ASP A 127 4.20 19.98 -6.62
N GLY A 128 3.42 19.91 -5.54
CA GLY A 128 2.87 18.68 -4.97
C GLY A 128 3.83 17.90 -4.06
N LEU A 129 5.09 18.34 -3.91
CA LEU A 129 6.07 17.66 -3.07
C LEU A 129 5.93 18.06 -1.61
N ILE A 130 6.16 17.11 -0.70
CA ILE A 130 6.28 17.47 0.72
C ILE A 130 7.59 18.22 0.98
N SER A 131 7.58 19.11 1.96
CA SER A 131 8.82 19.69 2.48
C SER A 131 9.47 18.72 3.46
N LEU A 132 10.67 18.23 3.13
CA LEU A 132 11.46 17.38 4.04
C LEU A 132 11.80 18.09 5.36
N ASN A 133 11.87 19.42 5.36
CA ASN A 133 12.04 20.21 6.60
C ASN A 133 10.75 20.24 7.44
N ALA A 134 9.58 20.29 6.79
CA ALA A 134 8.31 20.20 7.50
C ALA A 134 8.11 18.79 8.10
N LEU A 135 8.46 17.74 7.36
CA LEU A 135 8.49 16.37 7.88
C LEU A 135 9.42 16.24 9.09
N GLU A 136 10.63 16.80 8.99
CA GLU A 136 11.61 16.81 10.08
C GLU A 136 11.05 17.43 11.37
N LYS A 137 10.35 18.55 11.25
CA LYS A 137 9.71 19.26 12.38
C LYS A 137 8.47 18.57 12.92
N ALA A 138 7.83 17.71 12.13
CA ALA A 138 6.62 17.00 12.52
C ALA A 138 6.94 15.76 13.37
N PHE A 139 8.16 15.22 13.32
CA PHE A 139 8.55 14.12 14.20
C PHE A 139 8.44 14.51 15.67
N ARG A 140 7.96 13.55 16.46
CA ARG A 140 7.83 13.58 17.92
C ARG A 140 8.40 12.30 18.49
N ASP A 141 8.69 12.31 19.77
CA ASP A 141 9.22 11.13 20.48
C ASP A 141 8.21 9.96 20.51
N ASP A 142 6.92 10.23 20.32
CA ASP A 142 5.84 9.24 20.27
C ASP A 142 5.27 9.03 18.86
N THR A 143 5.98 9.46 17.81
CA THR A 143 5.61 9.14 16.42
C THR A 143 5.85 7.65 16.16
N VAL A 144 4.80 6.94 15.72
CA VAL A 144 4.90 5.49 15.39
C VAL A 144 4.89 5.21 13.90
N LEU A 145 4.24 6.05 13.09
CA LEU A 145 4.09 5.83 11.65
C LEU A 145 4.20 7.14 10.86
N VAL A 146 4.92 7.08 9.74
CA VAL A 146 4.81 8.02 8.63
C VAL A 146 4.17 7.31 7.44
N SER A 147 3.12 7.88 6.86
CA SER A 147 2.49 7.40 5.63
C SER A 147 2.60 8.47 4.54
N VAL A 148 3.26 8.16 3.43
CA VAL A 148 3.38 9.06 2.28
C VAL A 148 3.28 8.23 1.00
N MET A 149 2.31 8.52 0.14
CA MET A 149 2.12 7.83 -1.14
C MET A 149 3.30 8.05 -2.09
N ALA A 150 3.60 7.03 -2.90
CA ALA A 150 4.71 7.03 -3.84
C ALA A 150 4.47 8.00 -4.99
N ALA A 151 3.29 7.89 -5.62
CA ALA A 151 2.85 8.68 -6.75
C ALA A 151 1.41 9.14 -6.51
N ASN A 152 1.14 10.43 -6.71
CA ASN A 152 -0.22 10.94 -6.51
C ASN A 152 -1.15 10.57 -7.67
N ASN A 153 -2.34 10.06 -7.33
CA ASN A 153 -3.34 9.59 -8.31
C ASN A 153 -3.97 10.72 -9.15
N GLU A 154 -3.95 11.97 -8.69
CA GLU A 154 -4.55 13.12 -9.39
C GLU A 154 -3.53 13.88 -10.26
N ILE A 155 -2.36 14.19 -9.69
CA ILE A 155 -1.35 15.05 -10.34
C ILE A 155 -0.07 14.32 -10.76
N GLY A 156 0.08 13.03 -10.43
CA GLY A 156 1.20 12.20 -10.86
C GLY A 156 2.57 12.53 -10.22
N VAL A 157 2.59 13.37 -9.18
CA VAL A 157 3.82 13.77 -8.49
C VAL A 157 4.41 12.59 -7.72
N LEU A 158 5.73 12.41 -7.86
CA LEU A 158 6.50 11.37 -7.16
C LEU A 158 7.15 11.94 -5.89
N GLN A 159 6.86 11.35 -4.74
CA GLN A 159 7.46 11.77 -3.47
C GLN A 159 8.87 11.18 -3.31
N PRO A 160 9.79 11.87 -2.61
CA PRO A 160 11.17 11.43 -2.38
C PRO A 160 11.24 10.31 -1.32
N LEU A 161 10.77 9.10 -1.66
CA LEU A 161 10.58 8.01 -0.69
C LEU A 161 11.88 7.54 -0.03
N ALA A 162 13.00 7.56 -0.76
CA ALA A 162 14.29 7.14 -0.21
C ALA A 162 14.74 8.08 0.92
N GLU A 163 14.58 9.39 0.71
CA GLU A 163 14.89 10.42 1.69
C GLU A 163 13.93 10.40 2.89
N ILE A 164 12.65 10.11 2.67
CA ILE A 164 11.64 9.96 3.73
C ILE A 164 11.96 8.72 4.57
N GLY A 165 12.19 7.58 3.91
CA GLY A 165 12.50 6.31 4.56
C GLY A 165 13.79 6.37 5.38
N ALA A 166 14.82 7.06 4.89
CA ALA A 166 16.05 7.29 5.65
C ALA A 166 15.78 8.02 6.97
N ARG A 167 15.00 9.10 6.95
CA ARG A 167 14.64 9.87 8.17
C ARG A 167 13.80 9.06 9.15
N CYS A 168 12.87 8.25 8.65
CA CYS A 168 12.06 7.35 9.48
C CYS A 168 12.94 6.30 10.15
N ARG A 169 13.87 5.70 9.39
CA ARG A 169 14.82 4.70 9.90
C ARG A 169 15.74 5.27 10.98
N ASP A 170 16.28 6.47 10.78
CA ASP A 170 17.14 7.14 11.77
C ASP A 170 16.43 7.38 13.12
N ARG A 171 15.10 7.43 13.12
CA ARG A 171 14.25 7.66 14.29
C ARG A 171 13.52 6.41 14.78
N GLN A 172 13.76 5.25 14.15
CA GLN A 172 13.03 4.01 14.43
C GLN A 172 11.50 4.13 14.27
N VAL A 173 11.04 4.99 13.36
CA VAL A 173 9.63 5.18 13.02
C VAL A 173 9.29 4.31 11.81
N PHE A 174 8.13 3.65 11.83
CA PHE A 174 7.67 2.89 10.66
C PHE A 174 7.37 3.82 9.50
N PHE A 175 7.65 3.33 8.29
CA PHE A 175 7.36 4.05 7.06
C PHE A 175 6.46 3.21 6.16
N HIS A 176 5.29 3.75 5.85
CA HIS A 176 4.32 3.20 4.92
C HIS A 176 4.24 4.08 3.66
N SER A 177 4.09 3.44 2.50
CA SER A 177 3.86 4.13 1.24
C SER A 177 2.75 3.44 0.46
N ASP A 178 1.69 4.18 0.14
CA ASP A 178 0.74 3.76 -0.89
C ASP A 178 1.41 3.84 -2.25
N ALA A 179 1.69 2.69 -2.85
CA ALA A 179 2.37 2.57 -4.13
C ALA A 179 1.44 2.13 -5.28
N ALA A 180 0.12 2.31 -5.15
CA ALA A 180 -0.84 1.85 -6.15
C ALA A 180 -0.66 2.48 -7.55
N GLN A 181 -0.03 3.65 -7.63
CA GLN A 181 0.20 4.42 -8.88
C GLN A 181 1.67 4.46 -9.32
N ALA A 182 2.56 3.68 -8.69
CA ALA A 182 4.01 3.72 -8.90
C ALA A 182 4.58 2.46 -9.57
#